data_AF-A0A077Z4U5-F1
#
_entry.id   AF-A0A077Z4U5-F1
#
_cell.length_a   1.000
_cell.length_b   1.000
_cell.length_c   1.000
_cell.angle_alpha   90.00
_cell.angle_beta   90.00
_cell.angle_gamma   90.00
#
_symmetry.space_group_name_H-M   'P 1'
#
loop_
_entity.id
_entity.type
_entity.pdbx_description
1 polymer ?
#
loop_
_entity_poly.entity_id
_entity_poly.type
_entity_poly.pdbx_seq_one_letter_code
_entity_poly.pdbx_strand_id
1 'polypeptide(L)'
;MDKVEGRHKRVKRREKGRSGSDRTLDAVSLLNGSSLGSSNGNGSLEAFHVSSGIDGWENWIERFGFFAEVNSVPQARQRSLLFTYCGPALYNLVKEAVALEKPDTKSLDEIVEAVRGRLDLIPGVFPARAEFYNRKQLPGESVATFMSNLRHQARRCQFEAAPTVAERIDLQLQDQFMIGMSDAATRRRVLRGPKITLKEL
;
A
#
# COMPACT_ATOMS: atom_id res chain seq x y z
N MET A 1 35.84 46.99 9.91
CA MET A 1 34.60 47.00 10.74
C MET A 1 33.72 48.03 10.07
N ASP A 2 32.94 47.59 9.08
CA ASP A 2 32.38 48.46 8.04
C ASP A 2 30.87 48.22 7.87
N LYS A 3 30.16 49.34 7.81
CA LYS A 3 28.72 49.48 7.53
C LYS A 3 28.40 49.08 6.09
N VAL A 4 27.30 48.37 5.85
CA VAL A 4 26.43 48.61 4.68
C VAL A 4 24.97 48.35 5.06
N GLU A 5 24.19 49.42 4.96
CA GLU A 5 22.75 49.52 5.08
C GLU A 5 22.13 49.29 3.68
N GLY A 6 21.08 48.47 3.57
CA GLY A 6 20.52 48.04 2.29
C GLY A 6 19.00 47.87 2.32
N ARG A 7 18.32 48.93 1.92
CA ARG A 7 16.87 49.14 1.77
C ARG A 7 16.23 48.29 0.64
N HIS A 8 14.90 48.15 0.72
CA HIS A 8 13.93 47.83 -0.36
C HIS A 8 13.79 46.34 -0.74
N LYS A 9 12.61 45.74 -0.96
CA LYS A 9 11.39 46.19 -1.65
C LYS A 9 10.19 45.31 -1.25
N ARG A 10 9.01 45.92 -1.16
CA ARG A 10 7.68 45.30 -1.04
C ARG A 10 7.30 44.68 -2.40
N VAL A 11 6.96 43.40 -2.46
CA VAL A 11 6.34 42.76 -3.65
C VAL A 11 5.07 42.01 -3.23
N LYS A 12 3.97 42.38 -3.89
CA LYS A 12 2.63 41.81 -3.77
C LYS A 12 2.54 40.44 -4.48
N ARG A 13 1.77 39.54 -3.84
CA ARG A 13 0.69 38.69 -4.41
C ARG A 13 1.06 37.73 -5.56
N ARG A 14 0.99 36.43 -5.29
CA ARG A 14 0.61 35.39 -6.26
C ARG A 14 0.03 34.15 -5.54
N GLU A 15 -1.30 34.01 -5.62
CA GLU A 15 -1.97 32.70 -5.56
C GLU A 15 -1.61 31.88 -6.79
N LYS A 16 -1.36 30.57 -6.63
CA LYS A 16 -1.92 29.45 -7.43
C LYS A 16 -1.07 28.17 -7.30
N GLY A 17 -1.77 27.04 -7.17
CA GLY A 17 -1.30 25.69 -7.56
C GLY A 17 -1.07 24.78 -6.36
N ARG A 18 -2.05 24.05 -5.81
CA ARG A 18 -2.84 22.93 -6.35
C ARG A 18 -2.01 21.65 -6.51
N SER A 19 -2.43 20.60 -5.78
CA SER A 19 -2.34 19.16 -6.10
C SER A 19 -1.58 18.31 -5.09
N GLY A 20 -2.30 17.53 -4.27
CA GLY A 20 -1.75 16.37 -3.57
C GLY A 20 -2.62 15.95 -2.38
N SER A 21 -3.08 14.70 -2.39
CA SER A 21 -3.67 13.94 -1.27
C SER A 21 -5.00 14.44 -0.67
N ASP A 22 -6.12 14.13 -1.32
CA ASP A 22 -7.38 13.84 -0.59
C ASP A 22 -8.37 13.00 -1.43
N ARG A 23 -7.91 11.84 -1.93
CA ARG A 23 -8.73 10.95 -2.78
C ARG A 23 -9.20 9.66 -2.10
N THR A 24 -8.98 9.52 -0.80
CA THR A 24 -9.33 8.31 -0.04
C THR A 24 -10.45 8.52 0.99
N LEU A 25 -11.03 9.73 1.10
CA LEU A 25 -12.07 10.04 2.09
C LEU A 25 -13.45 10.38 1.52
N ASP A 26 -13.67 10.23 0.21
CA ASP A 26 -14.96 10.54 -0.45
C ASP A 26 -15.78 9.32 -0.90
N ALA A 27 -15.35 8.09 -0.60
CA ALA A 27 -16.17 6.90 -0.81
C ALA A 27 -17.29 6.76 0.24
N VAL A 28 -17.12 7.38 1.41
CA VAL A 28 -18.04 7.28 2.56
C VAL A 28 -19.19 8.30 2.49
N SER A 29 -19.08 9.34 1.65
CA SER A 29 -20.05 10.44 1.54
C SER A 29 -21.08 10.28 0.42
N LEU A 30 -20.90 9.33 -0.52
CA LEU A 30 -21.71 9.21 -1.74
C LEU A 30 -22.86 8.17 -1.70
N LEU A 31 -23.10 7.49 -0.57
CA LEU A 31 -24.12 6.44 -0.46
C LEU A 31 -25.28 6.76 0.49
N ASN A 32 -25.41 8.02 0.91
CA ASN A 32 -26.58 8.51 1.65
C ASN A 32 -27.71 8.88 0.67
N GLY A 33 -28.37 7.89 0.07
CA GLY A 33 -29.56 8.16 -0.73
C GLY A 33 -29.96 7.07 -1.70
N SER A 34 -30.30 5.86 -1.23
CA SER A 34 -31.15 4.93 -1.99
C SER A 34 -31.72 3.87 -1.05
N SER A 35 -33.04 3.91 -0.82
CA SER A 35 -33.74 2.78 -0.21
C SER A 35 -33.74 1.63 -1.23
N LEU A 36 -33.01 0.54 -0.96
CA LEU A 36 -33.09 -0.69 -1.76
C LEU A 36 -33.35 -1.85 -0.82
N GLY A 37 -34.42 -2.58 -1.16
CA GLY A 37 -35.11 -3.53 -0.30
C GLY A 37 -34.27 -4.74 0.10
N SER A 38 -34.75 -5.33 1.20
CA SER A 38 -34.37 -6.61 1.76
C SER A 38 -34.11 -7.66 0.67
N SER A 39 -32.84 -7.99 0.42
CA SER A 39 -32.46 -9.18 -0.31
C SER A 39 -31.50 -10.00 0.57
N ASN A 40 -31.89 -11.25 0.82
CA ASN A 40 -31.06 -12.25 1.50
C ASN A 40 -29.86 -12.59 0.61
N GLY A 41 -28.82 -11.76 0.62
CA GLY A 41 -27.61 -11.95 -0.18
C GLY A 41 -26.63 -12.90 0.50
N ASN A 42 -26.78 -14.20 0.30
CA ASN A 42 -25.81 -15.23 0.69
C ASN A 42 -24.53 -15.15 -0.18
N GLY A 43 -23.83 -14.01 -0.14
CA GLY A 43 -22.56 -13.81 -0.82
C GLY A 43 -21.42 -14.51 -0.08
N SER A 44 -20.38 -14.89 -0.80
CA SER A 44 -19.11 -15.34 -0.22
C SER A 44 -18.07 -14.23 -0.37
N LEU A 45 -17.30 -13.96 0.69
CA LEU A 45 -16.10 -13.15 0.64
C LEU A 45 -14.91 -14.11 0.77
N GLU A 46 -14.04 -14.21 -0.25
CA GLU A 46 -12.85 -15.05 -0.11
C GLU A 46 -11.88 -14.49 0.94
N ALA A 47 -11.10 -15.38 1.54
CA ALA A 47 -10.09 -15.02 2.51
C ALA A 47 -9.00 -14.13 1.91
N PHE A 48 -8.42 -13.26 2.72
CA PHE A 48 -7.31 -12.40 2.30
C PHE A 48 -6.05 -13.23 2.01
N HIS A 49 -5.48 -13.05 0.82
CA HIS A 49 -4.21 -13.65 0.44
C HIS A 49 -3.05 -12.73 0.80
N VAL A 50 -2.38 -12.97 1.93
CA VAL A 50 -1.27 -12.12 2.45
C VAL A 50 -0.16 -11.85 1.41
N SER A 51 0.06 -12.76 0.46
CA SER A 51 1.02 -12.59 -0.64
C SER A 51 0.66 -11.46 -1.62
N SER A 52 -0.58 -10.98 -1.61
CA SER A 52 -1.03 -9.84 -2.41
C SER A 52 -0.53 -8.47 -1.87
N GLY A 53 0.04 -8.46 -0.66
CA GLY A 53 0.65 -7.28 -0.07
C GLY A 53 -0.35 -6.15 0.24
N ILE A 54 0.16 -4.93 0.36
CA ILE A 54 -0.65 -3.75 0.69
C ILE A 54 -1.76 -3.49 -0.35
N ASP A 55 -1.47 -3.57 -1.64
CA ASP A 55 -2.49 -3.33 -2.68
C ASP A 55 -3.64 -4.35 -2.57
N GLY A 56 -3.32 -5.62 -2.35
CA GLY A 56 -4.34 -6.63 -2.15
C GLY A 56 -5.14 -6.44 -0.86
N TRP A 57 -4.51 -5.89 0.18
CA TRP A 57 -5.19 -5.54 1.41
C TRP A 57 -6.18 -4.40 1.22
N GLU A 58 -5.79 -3.31 0.56
CA GLU A 58 -6.69 -2.20 0.25
C GLU A 58 -7.88 -2.66 -0.60
N ASN A 59 -7.64 -3.52 -1.60
CA ASN A 59 -8.73 -4.12 -2.39
C ASN A 59 -9.62 -5.05 -1.55
N TRP A 60 -9.04 -5.85 -0.65
CA TRP A 60 -9.81 -6.79 0.17
C TRP A 60 -10.64 -6.07 1.23
N ILE A 61 -10.09 -5.04 1.90
CA ILE A 61 -10.81 -4.30 2.94
C ILE A 61 -11.96 -3.47 2.35
N GLU A 62 -11.80 -2.93 1.13
CA GLU A 62 -12.87 -2.28 0.39
C GLU A 62 -14.03 -3.25 0.11
N ARG A 63 -13.71 -4.45 -0.40
CA ARG A 63 -14.71 -5.50 -0.63
C ARG A 63 -15.37 -6.00 0.65
N PHE A 64 -14.61 -6.08 1.74
CA PHE A 64 -15.14 -6.39 3.06
C PHE A 64 -16.16 -5.33 3.52
N GLY A 65 -15.90 -4.05 3.25
CA GLY A 65 -16.83 -2.95 3.51
C GLY A 65 -18.16 -3.11 2.77
N PHE A 66 -18.11 -3.34 1.45
CA PHE A 66 -19.31 -3.60 0.65
C PHE A 66 -20.04 -4.87 1.10
N PHE A 67 -19.31 -5.91 1.48
CA PHE A 67 -19.89 -7.14 1.99
C PHE A 67 -20.65 -6.91 3.31
N ALA A 68 -20.09 -6.12 4.23
CA ALA A 68 -20.76 -5.74 5.46
C ALA A 68 -22.03 -4.91 5.20
N GLU A 69 -21.98 -3.99 4.22
CA GLU A 69 -23.10 -3.14 3.83
C GLU A 69 -24.27 -3.95 3.26
N VAL A 70 -24.02 -4.79 2.26
CA VAL A 70 -25.05 -5.64 1.64
C VAL A 70 -25.72 -6.57 2.65
N ASN A 71 -24.96 -7.05 3.64
CA ASN A 71 -25.46 -7.90 4.71
C ASN A 71 -26.03 -7.12 5.91
N SER A 72 -26.13 -5.79 5.82
CA SER A 72 -26.65 -4.93 6.89
C SER A 72 -25.96 -5.16 8.23
N VAL A 73 -24.65 -5.43 8.22
CA VAL A 73 -23.88 -5.73 9.43
C VAL A 73 -23.59 -4.43 10.19
N PRO A 74 -24.11 -4.26 11.42
CA PRO A 74 -23.83 -3.07 12.21
C PRO A 74 -22.33 -2.94 12.48
N GLN A 75 -21.81 -1.71 12.55
CA GLN A 75 -20.38 -1.43 12.79
C GLN A 75 -19.82 -2.22 13.99
N ALA A 76 -20.59 -2.34 15.08
CA ALA A 76 -20.25 -3.11 16.28
C ALA A 76 -19.99 -4.62 16.03
N ARG A 77 -20.46 -5.18 14.91
CA ARG A 77 -20.28 -6.59 14.53
C ARG A 77 -19.27 -6.79 13.39
N GLN A 78 -18.81 -5.73 12.73
CA GLN A 78 -17.89 -5.84 11.60
C GLN A 78 -16.54 -6.44 12.01
N ARG A 79 -16.04 -6.16 13.22
CA ARG A 79 -14.83 -6.84 13.73
C ARG A 79 -14.99 -8.37 13.75
N SER A 80 -16.13 -8.86 14.25
CA SER A 80 -16.42 -10.30 14.25
C SER A 80 -16.55 -10.84 12.84
N LEU A 81 -17.16 -10.07 11.92
CA LEU A 81 -17.24 -10.42 10.51
C LEU A 81 -15.85 -10.56 9.88
N LEU A 82 -14.94 -9.63 10.15
CA LEU A 82 -13.56 -9.69 9.66
C LEU A 82 -12.92 -11.00 10.11
N PHE A 83 -13.01 -11.35 11.39
CA PHE A 83 -12.42 -12.60 11.88
C PHE A 83 -13.05 -13.87 11.28
N THR A 84 -14.35 -13.83 10.93
CA THR A 84 -15.02 -14.94 10.26
C THR A 84 -14.49 -15.16 8.83
N TYR A 85 -14.20 -14.09 8.09
CA TYR A 85 -13.86 -14.17 6.66
C TYR A 85 -12.38 -13.95 6.33
N CYS A 86 -11.57 -13.51 7.29
CA CYS A 86 -10.16 -13.19 7.08
C CYS A 86 -9.31 -14.39 6.64
N GLY A 87 -9.70 -15.60 7.07
CA GLY A 87 -8.91 -16.81 6.92
C GLY A 87 -7.69 -16.88 7.83
N PRO A 88 -7.00 -18.03 7.88
CA PRO A 88 -5.93 -18.27 8.85
C PRO A 88 -4.70 -17.38 8.67
N ALA A 89 -4.35 -17.03 7.42
CA ALA A 89 -3.17 -16.23 7.13
C ALA A 89 -3.30 -14.79 7.65
N LEU A 90 -4.45 -14.15 7.40
CA LEU A 90 -4.74 -12.82 7.94
C LEU A 90 -4.92 -12.85 9.45
N TYR A 91 -5.57 -13.89 10.01
CA TYR A 91 -5.67 -14.01 11.47
C TYR A 91 -4.29 -14.05 12.15
N ASN A 92 -3.34 -14.80 11.59
CA ASN A 92 -1.96 -14.82 12.07
C ASN A 92 -1.27 -13.45 11.91
N LEU A 93 -1.45 -12.79 10.76
CA LEU A 93 -0.92 -11.45 10.52
C LEU A 93 -1.46 -10.43 11.53
N VAL A 94 -2.75 -10.47 11.83
CA VAL A 94 -3.38 -9.64 12.87
C VAL A 94 -2.72 -9.91 14.22
N LYS A 95 -2.58 -11.18 14.62
CA LYS A 95 -1.92 -11.55 15.89
C LYS A 95 -0.49 -11.02 15.99
N GLU A 96 0.28 -11.11 14.92
CA GLU A 96 1.63 -10.54 14.86
C GLU A 96 1.62 -9.01 14.93
N ALA A 97 0.69 -8.37 14.21
CA ALA A 97 0.59 -6.92 14.13
C ALA A 97 0.13 -6.28 15.46
N VAL A 98 -0.75 -6.95 16.21
CA VAL A 98 -1.23 -6.46 17.50
C VAL A 98 -0.34 -6.83 18.69
N ALA A 99 0.78 -7.56 18.44
CA ALA A 99 1.97 -7.93 19.22
C ALA A 99 1.96 -8.03 20.77
N LEU A 100 1.10 -7.31 21.49
CA LEU A 100 1.04 -7.18 22.94
C LEU A 100 -0.37 -7.32 23.53
N GLU A 101 -1.40 -7.39 22.69
CA GLU A 101 -2.80 -7.45 23.11
C GLU A 101 -3.57 -8.57 22.38
N LYS A 102 -4.66 -9.05 22.98
CA LYS A 102 -5.50 -10.04 22.30
C LYS A 102 -6.21 -9.33 21.12
N PRO A 103 -6.35 -9.96 19.94
CA PRO A 103 -7.05 -9.34 18.82
C PRO A 103 -8.51 -8.93 19.12
N ASP A 104 -9.08 -9.45 20.20
CA ASP A 104 -10.43 -9.12 20.65
C ASP A 104 -10.54 -7.82 21.47
N THR A 105 -9.42 -7.21 21.86
CA THR A 105 -9.40 -5.92 22.56
C THR A 105 -9.30 -4.72 21.62
N LYS A 106 -8.95 -4.94 20.35
CA LYS A 106 -8.81 -3.88 19.34
C LYS A 106 -10.11 -3.63 18.57
N SER A 107 -10.35 -2.37 18.22
CA SER A 107 -11.40 -1.98 17.28
C SER A 107 -11.08 -2.48 15.86
N LEU A 108 -12.07 -2.45 14.96
CA LEU A 108 -11.86 -2.80 13.55
C LEU A 108 -10.81 -1.89 12.91
N ASP A 109 -10.90 -0.57 13.15
CA ASP A 109 -9.99 0.41 12.56
C ASP A 109 -8.55 0.19 13.04
N GLU A 110 -8.34 -0.08 14.34
CA GLU A 110 -7.01 -0.43 14.87
C GLU A 110 -6.45 -1.71 14.24
N ILE A 111 -7.29 -2.72 14.00
CA ILE A 111 -6.87 -3.95 13.30
C ILE A 111 -6.47 -3.62 11.86
N VAL A 112 -7.26 -2.79 11.17
CA VAL A 112 -7.00 -2.40 9.77
C VAL A 112 -5.69 -1.65 9.65
N GLU A 113 -5.44 -0.66 10.53
CA GLU A 113 -4.19 0.09 10.53
C GLU A 113 -2.99 -0.77 10.96
N ALA A 114 -3.17 -1.68 11.91
CA ALA A 114 -2.10 -2.59 12.31
C ALA A 114 -1.70 -3.54 11.16
N VAL A 115 -2.68 -4.09 10.45
CA VAL A 115 -2.45 -4.93 9.26
C VAL A 115 -1.83 -4.10 8.14
N ARG A 116 -2.35 -2.90 7.87
CA ARG A 116 -1.79 -1.97 6.88
C ARG A 116 -0.33 -1.68 7.17
N GLY A 117 -0.01 -1.25 8.39
CA GLY A 117 1.38 -0.99 8.81
C GLY A 117 2.27 -2.23 8.72
N ARG A 118 1.75 -3.42 9.03
CA ARG A 118 2.51 -4.67 8.92
C ARG A 118 2.75 -5.05 7.45
N LEU A 119 1.77 -4.86 6.57
CA LEU A 119 1.89 -5.11 5.14
C LEU A 119 2.77 -4.07 4.44
N ASP A 120 2.72 -2.82 4.87
CA ASP A 120 3.63 -1.75 4.46
C ASP A 120 5.07 -2.09 4.83
N LEU A 121 5.29 -2.78 5.95
CA LEU A 121 6.60 -3.29 6.36
C LEU A 121 7.04 -4.57 5.61
N ILE A 122 6.14 -5.26 4.88
CA ILE A 122 6.36 -6.64 4.39
C ILE A 122 6.54 -6.80 2.87
N PRO A 123 6.45 -5.75 2.04
CA PRO A 123 7.50 -5.63 1.02
C PRO A 123 7.91 -4.19 0.77
N GLY A 124 9.19 -3.92 1.05
CA GLY A 124 9.84 -2.69 0.67
C GLY A 124 9.74 -2.41 -0.83
N VAL A 125 9.97 -1.15 -1.18
CA VAL A 125 10.10 -0.67 -2.56
C VAL A 125 11.04 -1.56 -3.41
N PHE A 126 12.06 -2.17 -2.80
CA PHE A 126 13.04 -3.02 -3.49
C PHE A 126 12.51 -4.38 -3.94
N PRO A 127 11.82 -5.20 -3.12
CA PRO A 127 11.02 -6.33 -3.60
C PRO A 127 10.17 -6.04 -4.81
N ALA A 128 9.35 -4.99 -4.75
CA ALA A 128 8.45 -4.63 -5.84
C ALA A 128 9.22 -4.25 -7.12
N ARG A 129 10.29 -3.46 -6.98
CA ARG A 129 11.18 -3.12 -8.10
C ARG A 129 11.88 -4.34 -8.66
N ALA A 130 12.41 -5.23 -7.82
CA ALA A 130 13.04 -6.47 -8.25
C ALA A 130 12.07 -7.38 -9.04
N GLU A 131 10.82 -7.52 -8.59
CA GLU A 131 9.76 -8.20 -9.33
C GLU A 131 9.49 -7.54 -10.69
N PHE A 132 9.35 -6.22 -10.71
CA PHE A 132 9.11 -5.42 -11.92
C PHE A 132 10.23 -5.58 -12.96
N TYR A 133 11.50 -5.43 -12.56
CA TYR A 133 12.64 -5.56 -13.49
C TYR A 133 12.89 -7.01 -13.93
N ASN A 134 12.53 -7.99 -13.11
CA ASN A 134 12.64 -9.40 -13.46
C ASN A 134 11.48 -9.90 -14.34
N ARG A 135 10.39 -9.14 -14.46
CA ARG A 135 9.22 -9.54 -15.23
C ARG A 135 9.55 -9.63 -16.72
N LYS A 136 9.50 -10.86 -17.27
CA LYS A 136 9.61 -11.16 -18.70
C LYS A 136 8.26 -11.63 -19.23
N GLN A 137 7.90 -11.26 -20.46
CA GLN A 137 6.67 -11.71 -21.10
C GLN A 137 6.60 -13.24 -21.10
N LEU A 138 5.47 -13.81 -20.66
CA LEU A 138 5.30 -15.26 -20.59
C LEU A 138 5.04 -15.85 -21.99
N PRO A 139 5.41 -17.11 -22.26
CA PRO A 139 5.00 -17.80 -23.48
C PRO A 139 3.47 -17.77 -23.63
N GLY A 140 2.96 -17.22 -24.74
CA GLY A 140 1.53 -17.08 -25.01
C GLY A 140 0.84 -15.87 -24.38
N GLU A 141 1.53 -15.06 -23.56
CA GLU A 141 0.96 -13.84 -23.00
C GLU A 141 0.85 -12.75 -24.07
N SER A 142 -0.33 -12.12 -24.20
CA SER A 142 -0.50 -10.98 -25.11
C SER A 142 0.30 -9.76 -24.62
N VAL A 143 0.75 -8.92 -25.55
CA VAL A 143 1.46 -7.66 -25.21
C VAL A 143 0.61 -6.77 -24.30
N ALA A 144 -0.71 -6.72 -24.51
CA ALA A 144 -1.63 -5.94 -23.68
C ALA A 144 -1.70 -6.46 -22.24
N THR A 145 -1.75 -7.79 -22.07
CA THR A 145 -1.71 -8.46 -20.76
C THR A 145 -0.38 -8.21 -20.06
N PHE A 146 0.74 -8.36 -20.78
CA PHE A 146 2.07 -8.09 -20.25
C PHE A 146 2.20 -6.65 -19.75
N MET A 147 1.77 -5.68 -20.56
CA MET A 147 1.79 -4.26 -20.18
C MET A 147 0.84 -3.96 -19.02
N SER A 148 -0.34 -4.60 -18.95
CA SER A 148 -1.25 -4.48 -17.80
C SER A 148 -0.58 -4.95 -16.51
N ASN A 149 0.10 -6.10 -16.57
CA ASN A 149 0.83 -6.67 -15.43
C ASN A 149 2.00 -5.77 -15.01
N LEU A 150 2.78 -5.24 -15.96
CA LEU A 150 3.85 -4.28 -15.68
C LEU A 150 3.31 -3.01 -15.02
N ARG A 151 2.20 -2.45 -15.51
CA ARG A 151 1.56 -1.27 -14.90
C ARG A 151 1.07 -1.55 -13.50
N HIS A 152 0.53 -2.74 -13.24
CA HIS A 152 0.12 -3.15 -11.91
C HIS A 152 1.33 -3.25 -10.96
N GLN A 153 2.42 -3.89 -11.38
CA GLN A 153 3.65 -3.99 -10.59
C GLN A 153 4.31 -2.64 -10.32
N ALA A 154 4.30 -1.73 -11.31
CA ALA A 154 4.90 -0.40 -11.19
C ALA A 154 4.29 0.44 -10.05
N ARG A 155 3.01 0.23 -9.69
CA ARG A 155 2.33 0.93 -8.58
C ARG A 155 3.03 0.69 -7.25
N ARG A 156 3.52 -0.54 -7.04
CA ARG A 156 4.23 -0.97 -5.82
C ARG A 156 5.69 -0.50 -5.78
N CYS A 157 6.22 -0.05 -6.91
CA CYS A 157 7.62 0.35 -7.04
C CYS A 157 7.91 1.76 -6.51
N GLN A 158 6.89 2.57 -6.23
CA GLN A 158 7.04 3.96 -5.77
C GLN A 158 8.07 4.78 -6.57
N PHE A 159 8.15 4.58 -7.90
CA PHE A 159 9.12 5.29 -8.76
C PHE A 159 9.00 6.82 -8.67
N GLU A 160 7.83 7.32 -8.27
CA GLU A 160 7.53 8.74 -8.10
C GLU A 160 7.94 9.30 -6.73
N ALA A 161 8.32 8.45 -5.77
CA ALA A 161 8.57 8.86 -4.38
C ALA A 161 9.91 9.60 -4.16
N ALA A 162 10.78 9.72 -5.17
CA ALA A 162 12.05 10.44 -5.05
C ALA A 162 11.91 11.93 -5.43
N PRO A 163 11.92 12.87 -4.47
CA PRO A 163 11.74 14.29 -4.75
C PRO A 163 12.94 14.92 -5.48
N THR A 164 14.16 14.43 -5.27
CA THR A 164 15.39 15.01 -5.84
C THR A 164 16.05 14.14 -6.91
N VAL A 165 16.89 14.75 -7.75
CA VAL A 165 17.73 14.02 -8.73
C VAL A 165 18.65 13.03 -8.01
N ALA A 166 19.23 13.42 -6.87
CA ALA A 166 20.13 12.58 -6.09
C ALA A 166 19.40 11.32 -5.58
N GLU A 167 18.22 11.46 -4.99
CA GLU A 167 17.44 10.29 -4.55
C GLU A 167 17.03 9.39 -5.72
N ARG A 168 16.72 9.96 -6.90
CA ARG A 168 16.45 9.14 -8.10
C ARG A 168 17.68 8.34 -8.54
N ILE A 169 18.88 8.94 -8.50
CA ILE A 169 20.13 8.24 -8.80
C ILE A 169 20.35 7.13 -7.77
N ASP A 170 20.21 7.43 -6.47
CA ASP A 170 20.39 6.45 -5.41
C ASP A 170 19.44 5.26 -5.57
N LEU A 171 18.16 5.54 -5.84
CA LEU A 171 17.16 4.54 -6.13
C LEU A 171 17.53 3.70 -7.36
N GLN A 172 18.03 4.30 -8.43
CA GLN A 172 18.40 3.56 -9.65
C GLN A 172 19.68 2.72 -9.45
N LEU A 173 20.65 3.21 -8.69
CA LEU A 173 21.84 2.46 -8.29
C LEU A 173 21.46 1.25 -7.44
N GLN A 174 20.55 1.41 -6.48
CA GLN A 174 20.03 0.31 -5.67
C GLN A 174 19.33 -0.73 -6.54
N ASP A 175 18.52 -0.32 -7.52
CA ASP A 175 17.92 -1.27 -8.46
C ASP A 175 18.96 -2.05 -9.25
N GLN A 176 19.94 -1.36 -9.84
CA GLN A 176 20.98 -2.05 -10.61
C GLN A 176 21.79 -3.00 -9.74
N PHE A 177 22.08 -2.59 -8.50
CA PHE A 177 22.70 -3.46 -7.51
C PHE A 177 21.84 -4.70 -7.25
N MET A 178 20.54 -4.55 -7.04
CA MET A 178 19.62 -5.68 -6.79
C MET A 178 19.44 -6.60 -8.00
N ILE A 179 19.34 -6.04 -9.21
CA ILE A 179 19.19 -6.78 -10.47
C ILE A 179 20.49 -7.52 -10.82
N GLY A 180 21.63 -6.84 -10.69
CA GLY A 180 22.96 -7.33 -11.06
C GLY A 180 23.57 -8.30 -10.06
N MET A 181 23.02 -8.42 -8.85
CA MET A 181 23.56 -9.32 -7.82
C MET A 181 23.48 -10.79 -8.23
N SER A 182 24.60 -11.50 -8.26
CA SER A 182 24.64 -12.95 -8.54
C SER A 182 24.33 -13.80 -7.30
N ASP A 183 24.72 -13.32 -6.11
CA ASP A 183 24.45 -14.00 -4.85
C ASP A 183 22.96 -13.95 -4.49
N ALA A 184 22.27 -15.07 -4.74
CA ALA A 184 20.86 -15.21 -4.42
C ALA A 184 20.56 -15.16 -2.91
N ALA A 185 21.49 -15.59 -2.05
CA ALA A 185 21.29 -15.56 -0.60
C ALA A 185 21.33 -14.12 -0.07
N THR A 186 22.36 -13.35 -0.45
CA THR A 186 22.43 -11.92 -0.10
C THR A 186 21.28 -11.15 -0.72
N ARG A 187 20.93 -11.39 -1.99
CA ARG A 187 19.79 -10.72 -2.62
C ARG A 187 18.49 -10.97 -1.86
N ARG A 188 18.21 -12.21 -1.49
CA ARG A 188 17.02 -12.56 -0.67
C ARG A 188 17.04 -11.85 0.68
N ARG A 189 18.20 -11.74 1.33
CA ARG A 189 18.34 -11.04 2.60
C ARG A 189 18.06 -9.54 2.47
N VAL A 190 18.63 -8.88 1.46
CA VAL A 190 18.41 -7.44 1.21
C VAL A 190 16.96 -7.16 0.86
N LEU A 191 16.32 -8.00 0.02
CA LEU A 191 14.90 -7.83 -0.33
C LEU A 191 13.96 -7.99 0.88
N ARG A 192 14.30 -8.86 1.85
CA ARG A 192 13.48 -9.11 3.04
C ARG A 192 13.84 -8.22 4.24
N GLY A 193 14.93 -7.48 4.15
CA GLY A 193 15.44 -6.64 5.22
C GLY A 193 14.76 -5.27 5.29
N PRO A 194 15.06 -4.47 6.34
CA PRO A 194 14.65 -3.07 6.38
C PRO A 194 15.24 -2.30 5.19
N LYS A 195 14.68 -1.12 4.88
CA LYS A 195 15.22 -0.22 3.84
C LYS A 195 16.70 0.05 4.13
N ILE A 196 17.57 -0.48 3.27
CA ILE A 196 19.02 -0.25 3.33
C ILE A 196 19.32 0.95 2.43
N THR A 197 20.00 1.96 2.97
CA THR A 197 20.53 3.07 2.18
C THR A 197 21.79 2.63 1.42
N LEU A 198 22.17 3.32 0.35
CA LEU A 198 23.44 3.02 -0.34
C LEU A 198 24.66 3.12 0.57
N LYS A 199 24.59 3.87 1.68
CA LYS A 199 25.67 3.97 2.67
C LYS A 199 25.82 2.71 3.54
N GLU A 200 24.77 1.89 3.61
CA GLU A 200 24.70 0.67 4.41
C GLU A 200 24.88 -0.61 3.57
N LEU A 201 24.97 -0.48 2.24
CA LEU A 201 25.31 -1.55 1.28
C LEU A 201 26.82 -1.57 1.01
#